data_AF-T1KH66-F1
#
_entry.id   AF-T1KH66-F1
#
_cell.length_a   1.000
_cell.length_b   1.000
_cell.length_c   1.000
_cell.angle_alpha   90.00
_cell.angle_beta   90.00
_cell.angle_gamma   90.00
#
_symmetry.space_group_name_H-M   'P 1'
#
loop_
_entity.id
_entity.type
_entity.pdbx_description
1 polymer ?
#
loop_
_entity_poly.entity_id
_entity_poly.type
_entity_poly.pdbx_seq_one_letter_code
_entity_poly.pdbx_strand_id
1 'polypeptide(L)'
;MAAELVQQGAEARIYFLDYVGFPAVRKERFIKTYRHPQLDERLTKSRVRAEVKAIHCLKTKSALLSKSMPTILGVSNNDIIMTRIENASTFQENILSEITKSNDRVEQLFDQVGVVISEIHKSGLIHGDLTTSNFMIKDDGTIVPIDFGLSSFSSSIEDQAVDLYVLERSLLTLGFDTSHFFAILLARYEKEMGKPGLSIIKKLDEVRARGRKRDMVG
;
A
#
# COMPACT_ATOMS: atom_id res chain seq x y z
N MET A 1 -17.64 -5.72 -23.29
CA MET A 1 -17.79 -5.93 -21.83
C MET A 1 -18.07 -4.58 -21.22
N ALA A 2 -19.19 -4.42 -20.51
CA ALA A 2 -19.49 -3.17 -19.83
C ALA A 2 -18.53 -3.01 -18.65
N ALA A 3 -17.82 -1.89 -18.60
CA ALA A 3 -16.93 -1.53 -17.50
C ALA A 3 -17.57 -0.36 -16.75
N GLU A 4 -17.81 -0.53 -15.46
CA GLU A 4 -18.41 0.46 -14.59
C GLU A 4 -17.30 1.27 -13.90
N LEU A 5 -17.30 2.60 -14.04
CA LEU A 5 -16.35 3.45 -13.33
C LEU A 5 -16.73 3.51 -11.85
N VAL A 6 -15.81 3.07 -10.99
CA VAL A 6 -16.02 3.00 -9.53
C VAL A 6 -15.41 4.22 -8.86
N GLN A 7 -14.18 4.55 -9.25
CA GLN A 7 -13.41 5.59 -8.60
C GLN A 7 -12.46 6.25 -9.60
N GLN A 8 -12.29 7.55 -9.47
CA GLN A 8 -11.28 8.30 -10.18
C GLN A 8 -10.35 8.98 -9.16
N GLY A 9 -9.12 8.49 -9.10
CA GLY A 9 -8.07 9.11 -8.31
C GLY A 9 -7.32 10.18 -9.11
N ALA A 10 -6.29 10.76 -8.48
CA ALA A 10 -5.41 11.70 -9.14
C ALA A 10 -4.61 11.06 -10.27
N GLU A 11 -4.41 9.75 -10.30
CA GLU A 11 -3.48 9.12 -11.25
C GLU A 11 -4.10 8.02 -12.13
N ALA A 12 -5.24 7.48 -11.72
CA ALA A 12 -5.88 6.38 -12.39
C ALA A 12 -7.40 6.40 -12.21
N ARG A 13 -8.09 5.76 -13.15
CA ARG A 13 -9.50 5.38 -13.06
C ARG A 13 -9.60 3.90 -12.77
N ILE A 14 -10.47 3.55 -11.84
CA ILE A 14 -10.74 2.18 -11.44
C ILE A 14 -12.10 1.79 -12.00
N TYR A 15 -12.12 0.72 -12.79
CA TYR A 15 -13.33 0.17 -13.36
C TYR A 15 -13.57 -1.24 -12.84
N PHE A 16 -14.81 -1.57 -12.47
CA PHE A 16 -15.25 -2.95 -12.33
C PHE A 16 -15.73 -3.49 -13.67
N LEU A 17 -15.37 -4.73 -13.96
CA LEU A 17 -15.76 -5.42 -15.18
C LEU A 17 -15.80 -6.92 -14.92
N ASP A 18 -16.60 -7.63 -15.70
CA ASP A 18 -16.39 -9.04 -15.94
C ASP A 18 -15.28 -9.18 -16.98
N TYR A 19 -14.25 -9.97 -16.68
CA TYR A 19 -13.16 -10.29 -17.61
C TYR A 19 -13.10 -11.79 -17.82
N VAL A 20 -13.66 -12.26 -18.95
CA VAL A 20 -13.70 -13.69 -19.32
C VAL A 20 -14.39 -14.55 -18.24
N GLY A 21 -15.50 -14.05 -17.68
CA GLY A 21 -16.30 -14.75 -16.67
C GLY A 21 -15.80 -14.59 -15.23
N PHE A 22 -14.83 -13.70 -14.99
CA PHE A 22 -14.29 -13.43 -13.66
C PHE A 22 -14.53 -11.97 -13.24
N PRO A 23 -14.97 -11.71 -12.00
CA PRO A 23 -14.97 -10.37 -11.43
C PRO A 23 -13.56 -9.77 -11.41
N ALA A 24 -13.38 -8.66 -12.10
CA ALA A 24 -12.09 -8.01 -12.29
C ALA A 24 -12.15 -6.51 -12.00
N VAL A 25 -10.97 -5.95 -11.80
CA VAL A 25 -10.70 -4.53 -11.72
C VAL A 25 -9.76 -4.17 -12.86
N ARG A 26 -10.11 -3.12 -13.62
CA ARG A 26 -9.21 -2.46 -14.55
C ARG A 26 -8.76 -1.13 -13.96
N LYS A 27 -7.47 -1.00 -13.71
CA LYS A 27 -6.81 0.25 -13.32
C LYS A 27 -6.22 0.89 -14.57
N GLU A 28 -6.88 1.93 -15.07
CA GLU A 28 -6.46 2.70 -16.25
C GLU A 28 -5.75 3.98 -15.80
N ARG A 29 -4.49 4.17 -16.20
CA ARG A 29 -3.75 5.42 -16.00
C ARG A 29 -4.05 6.37 -17.16
N PHE A 30 -4.57 7.55 -16.84
CA PHE A 30 -4.92 8.57 -17.83
C PHE A 30 -3.80 9.59 -18.04
N ILE A 31 -3.73 10.15 -19.23
CA ILE A 31 -2.69 11.12 -19.62
C ILE A 31 -2.76 12.37 -18.75
N LYS A 32 -1.60 12.82 -18.26
CA LYS A 32 -1.48 14.12 -17.58
C LYS A 32 -1.06 15.19 -18.57
N THR A 33 -2.02 16.02 -18.98
CA THR A 33 -1.83 17.10 -19.98
C THR A 33 -0.80 18.15 -19.56
N TYR A 34 -0.52 18.28 -18.25
CA TYR A 34 0.51 19.18 -17.73
C TYR A 34 1.94 18.61 -17.86
N ARG A 35 2.12 17.32 -18.18
CA ARG A 35 3.44 16.69 -18.35
C ARG A 35 3.81 16.63 -19.83
N HIS A 36 5.11 16.72 -20.13
CA HIS A 36 5.59 16.47 -21.47
C HIS A 36 5.22 15.04 -21.92
N PRO A 37 4.68 14.81 -23.14
CA PRO A 37 4.14 13.51 -23.55
C PRO A 37 5.10 12.33 -23.36
N GLN A 38 6.37 12.49 -23.74
CA GLN A 38 7.40 11.45 -23.56
C GLN A 38 7.68 11.13 -22.09
N LEU A 39 7.61 12.14 -21.21
CA LEU A 39 7.79 11.95 -19.78
C LEU A 39 6.60 11.17 -19.19
N ASP A 40 5.38 11.55 -19.55
CA ASP A 40 4.17 10.92 -19.06
C ASP A 40 4.08 9.45 -19.50
N GLU A 41 4.41 9.17 -20.77
CA GLU A 41 4.47 7.80 -21.29
C GLU A 41 5.51 6.96 -20.53
N ARG A 42 6.72 7.50 -20.30
CA ARG A 42 7.78 6.83 -19.55
C ARG A 42 7.37 6.54 -18.11
N LEU A 43 6.77 7.52 -17.43
CA LEU A 43 6.29 7.37 -16.05
C LEU A 43 5.17 6.32 -15.97
N THR A 44 4.20 6.37 -16.90
CA THR A 44 3.09 5.41 -16.95
C THR A 44 3.60 3.99 -17.14
N LYS A 45 4.48 3.76 -18.12
CA LYS A 45 5.12 2.46 -18.34
C LYS A 45 5.92 1.98 -17.13
N SER A 46 6.64 2.89 -16.46
CA SER A 46 7.40 2.55 -15.25
C SER A 46 6.48 2.09 -14.12
N ARG A 47 5.37 2.79 -13.89
CA ARG A 47 4.40 2.48 -12.83
C ARG A 47 3.66 1.19 -13.08
N VAL A 48 3.21 0.95 -14.33
CA VAL A 48 2.58 -0.33 -14.71
C VAL A 48 3.55 -1.49 -14.45
N ARG A 49 4.81 -1.33 -14.86
CA ARG A 49 5.84 -2.36 -14.64
C ARG A 49 6.12 -2.60 -13.17
N ALA A 50 6.22 -1.54 -12.36
CA ALA A 50 6.45 -1.64 -10.93
C ALA A 50 5.33 -2.44 -10.25
N GLU A 51 4.08 -2.07 -10.53
CA GLU A 51 2.89 -2.68 -9.94
C GLU A 51 2.76 -4.17 -10.29
N VAL A 52 2.96 -4.55 -11.56
CA VAL A 52 2.95 -5.96 -11.99
C VAL A 52 4.07 -6.76 -11.32
N LYS A 53 5.30 -6.20 -11.27
CA LYS A 53 6.44 -6.89 -10.64
C LYS A 53 6.27 -7.05 -9.14
N ALA A 54 5.73 -6.05 -8.46
CA ALA A 54 5.44 -6.09 -7.03
C ALA A 54 4.42 -7.19 -6.70
N ILE A 55 3.29 -7.22 -7.40
CA ILE A 55 2.26 -8.26 -7.23
C ILE A 55 2.88 -9.65 -7.44
N HIS A 56 3.64 -9.86 -8.51
CA HIS A 56 4.31 -11.14 -8.76
C HIS A 56 5.33 -11.50 -7.66
N CYS A 57 6.13 -10.53 -7.20
CA CYS A 57 7.09 -10.74 -6.12
C CYS A 57 6.41 -11.19 -4.82
N LEU A 58 5.37 -10.48 -4.39
CA LEU A 58 4.65 -10.82 -3.16
C LEU A 58 3.94 -12.16 -3.28
N LYS A 59 3.41 -12.48 -4.47
CA LYS A 59 2.78 -13.78 -4.72
C LYS A 59 3.75 -14.96 -4.61
N THR A 60 5.02 -14.74 -4.94
CA THR A 60 6.04 -15.80 -5.00
C THR A 60 6.90 -15.88 -3.75
N LYS A 61 7.11 -14.78 -3.02
CA LYS A 61 8.02 -14.71 -1.89
C LYS A 61 7.36 -14.69 -0.52
N SER A 62 6.09 -14.27 -0.41
CA SER A 62 5.39 -14.23 0.87
C SER A 62 4.30 -15.30 0.91
N ALA A 63 4.44 -16.27 1.82
CA ALA A 63 3.42 -17.30 2.01
C ALA A 63 2.08 -16.69 2.45
N LEU A 64 2.13 -15.65 3.30
CA LEU A 64 0.96 -14.92 3.77
C LEU A 64 0.21 -14.23 2.63
N LEU A 65 0.95 -13.49 1.79
CA LEU A 65 0.35 -12.67 0.73
C LEU A 65 0.08 -13.45 -0.57
N SER A 66 0.68 -14.63 -0.73
CA SER A 66 0.58 -15.45 -1.95
C SER A 66 -0.85 -15.67 -2.45
N LYS A 67 -1.78 -15.93 -1.53
CA LYS A 67 -3.18 -16.24 -1.81
C LYS A 67 -4.08 -15.01 -1.83
N SER A 68 -3.72 -13.95 -1.10
CA SER A 68 -4.56 -12.76 -0.94
C SER A 68 -4.31 -11.72 -2.03
N MET A 69 -3.11 -11.67 -2.60
CA MET A 69 -2.77 -10.73 -3.67
C MET A 69 -3.56 -11.02 -4.96
N PRO A 70 -4.07 -9.98 -5.63
CA PRO A 70 -4.83 -10.14 -6.86
C PRO A 70 -3.98 -10.80 -7.96
N THR A 71 -4.64 -11.56 -8.83
CA THR A 71 -4.00 -12.18 -10.00
C THR A 71 -4.10 -11.24 -11.18
N ILE A 72 -2.98 -10.98 -11.85
CA ILE A 72 -2.94 -10.22 -13.09
C ILE A 72 -3.60 -11.04 -14.21
N LEU A 73 -4.63 -10.47 -14.83
CA LEU A 73 -5.38 -11.08 -15.93
C LEU A 73 -4.97 -10.49 -17.29
N GLY A 74 -4.52 -9.23 -17.30
CA GLY A 74 -4.06 -8.56 -18.51
C GLY A 74 -3.26 -7.30 -18.21
N VAL A 75 -2.32 -6.95 -19.10
CA VAL A 75 -1.48 -5.74 -18.98
C VAL A 75 -1.38 -5.08 -20.34
N SER A 76 -1.61 -3.76 -20.37
CA SER A 76 -1.44 -2.89 -21.53
C SER A 76 -0.46 -1.76 -21.20
N ASN A 77 -0.27 -0.80 -22.12
CA ASN A 77 0.68 0.30 -21.93
C ASN A 77 0.38 1.18 -20.70
N ASN A 78 -0.91 1.39 -20.40
CA ASN A 78 -1.39 2.26 -19.33
C ASN A 78 -2.39 1.57 -18.39
N ASP A 79 -2.74 0.31 -18.66
CA ASP A 79 -3.79 -0.40 -17.94
C ASP A 79 -3.28 -1.72 -17.34
N ILE A 80 -3.79 -2.04 -16.15
CA ILE A 80 -3.66 -3.36 -15.56
C ILE A 80 -5.07 -3.89 -15.26
N ILE A 81 -5.35 -5.10 -15.71
CA ILE A 81 -6.56 -5.86 -15.36
C ILE A 81 -6.15 -6.95 -14.38
N MET A 82 -6.81 -7.01 -13.23
CA MET A 82 -6.52 -7.98 -12.17
C MET A 82 -7.82 -8.44 -11.50
N THR A 83 -7.78 -9.58 -10.80
CA THR A 83 -8.94 -10.09 -10.04
C THR A 83 -9.40 -9.06 -9.01
N ARG A 84 -10.71 -8.90 -8.86
CA ARG A 84 -11.29 -7.98 -7.87
C ARG A 84 -11.06 -8.48 -6.45
N ILE A 85 -10.72 -7.56 -5.54
CA ILE A 85 -10.76 -7.81 -4.10
C ILE A 85 -12.19 -7.52 -3.66
N GLU A 86 -12.93 -8.57 -3.32
CA GLU A 86 -14.34 -8.47 -2.91
C GLU A 86 -14.49 -8.46 -1.39
N ASN A 87 -15.62 -7.91 -0.92
CA ASN A 87 -15.99 -7.85 0.50
C ASN A 87 -14.88 -7.24 1.36
N ALA A 88 -14.43 -6.05 0.97
CA ALA A 88 -13.33 -5.37 1.61
C ALA A 88 -13.56 -3.85 1.66
N SER A 89 -13.02 -3.24 2.71
CA SER A 89 -12.95 -1.80 2.90
C SER A 89 -11.51 -1.40 3.24
N THR A 90 -11.15 -0.15 3.06
CA THR A 90 -9.78 0.31 3.32
C THR A 90 -9.45 0.27 4.81
N PHE A 91 -8.17 0.15 5.15
CA PHE A 91 -7.69 0.22 6.53
C PHE A 91 -8.13 1.54 7.20
N GLN A 92 -8.07 2.65 6.47
CA GLN A 92 -8.61 3.94 6.91
C GLN A 92 -10.10 3.87 7.30
N GLU A 93 -10.96 3.32 6.45
CA GLU A 93 -12.40 3.20 6.73
C GLU A 93 -12.66 2.31 7.95
N ASN A 94 -11.92 1.19 8.07
CA ASN A 94 -12.03 0.29 9.22
C ASN A 94 -11.67 1.01 10.52
N ILE A 95 -10.53 1.71 10.55
CA ILE A 95 -10.11 2.48 11.72
C ILE A 95 -11.19 3.49 12.12
N LEU A 96 -11.66 4.30 11.16
CA LEU A 96 -12.66 5.34 11.44
C LEU A 96 -13.99 4.77 11.93
N SER A 97 -14.38 3.58 11.45
CA SER A 97 -15.61 2.92 11.90
C SER A 97 -15.50 2.25 13.28
N GLU A 98 -14.31 1.82 13.69
CA GLU A 98 -14.11 1.01 14.90
C GLU A 98 -13.56 1.83 16.09
N ILE A 99 -12.91 2.96 15.83
CA ILE A 99 -12.26 3.76 16.88
C ILE A 99 -13.21 4.19 18.01
N THR A 100 -14.48 4.42 17.70
CA THR A 100 -15.51 4.78 18.69
C THR A 100 -16.17 3.58 19.38
N LYS A 101 -15.94 2.37 18.88
CA LYS A 101 -16.59 1.13 19.34
C LYS A 101 -15.66 0.27 20.18
N SER A 102 -14.45 0.01 19.71
CA SER A 102 -13.53 -0.96 20.30
C SER A 102 -12.08 -0.59 20.02
N ASN A 103 -11.37 -0.21 21.08
CA ASN A 103 -9.93 0.06 21.00
C ASN A 103 -9.17 -1.21 20.59
N ASP A 104 -9.49 -2.35 21.21
CA ASP A 104 -8.86 -3.65 20.95
C ASP A 104 -8.93 -4.07 19.48
N ARG A 105 -10.05 -3.78 18.80
CA ARG A 105 -10.19 -4.11 17.37
C ARG A 105 -9.25 -3.26 16.51
N VAL A 106 -9.10 -1.98 16.83
CA VAL A 106 -8.15 -1.10 16.14
C VAL A 106 -6.72 -1.55 16.41
N GLU A 107 -6.38 -1.88 17.66
CA GLU A 107 -5.06 -2.42 18.01
C GLU A 107 -4.71 -3.69 17.19
N GLN A 108 -5.67 -4.61 17.05
CA GLN A 108 -5.51 -5.81 16.21
C GLN A 108 -5.25 -5.47 14.75
N LEU A 109 -5.94 -4.48 14.18
CA LEU A 109 -5.71 -4.07 12.79
C LEU A 109 -4.30 -3.51 12.60
N PHE A 110 -3.82 -2.66 13.52
CA PHE A 110 -2.46 -2.13 13.45
C PHE A 110 -1.38 -3.22 13.61
N ASP A 111 -1.59 -4.19 14.51
CA ASP A 111 -0.71 -5.37 14.62
C ASP A 111 -0.65 -6.13 13.28
N GLN A 112 -1.81 -6.45 12.69
CA GLN A 112 -1.89 -7.20 11.44
C GLN A 112 -1.28 -6.43 10.25
N VAL A 113 -1.49 -5.12 10.16
CA VAL A 113 -0.83 -4.27 9.14
C VAL A 113 0.69 -4.29 9.35
N GLY A 114 1.17 -4.28 10.60
CA GLY A 114 2.60 -4.45 10.91
C GLY A 114 3.19 -5.75 10.36
N VAL A 115 2.44 -6.86 10.43
CA VAL A 115 2.83 -8.13 9.80
C VAL A 115 2.93 -7.99 8.28
N VAL A 116 1.91 -7.42 7.64
CA VAL A 116 1.86 -7.26 6.18
C VAL A 116 3.02 -6.41 5.67
N ILE A 117 3.32 -5.29 6.33
CA ILE A 117 4.45 -4.43 5.94
C ILE A 117 5.78 -5.19 6.09
N SER A 118 5.93 -5.99 7.14
CA SER A 118 7.13 -6.82 7.32
C SER A 118 7.29 -7.82 6.17
N GLU A 119 6.21 -8.42 5.68
CA GLU A 119 6.23 -9.37 4.56
C GLU A 119 6.61 -8.69 3.23
N ILE A 120 6.13 -7.46 3.01
CA ILE A 120 6.52 -6.63 1.87
C ILE A 120 8.04 -6.40 1.91
N HIS A 121 8.55 -5.90 3.03
CA HIS A 121 9.97 -5.56 3.20
C HIS A 121 10.90 -6.80 3.18
N LYS A 122 10.49 -7.93 3.80
CA LYS A 122 11.21 -9.22 3.71
C LYS A 122 11.31 -9.76 2.29
N SER A 123 10.33 -9.45 1.44
CA SER A 123 10.35 -9.83 0.03
C SER A 123 11.36 -9.02 -0.80
N GLY A 124 12.02 -8.02 -0.19
CA GLY A 124 12.94 -7.09 -0.83
C GLY A 124 12.22 -6.02 -1.66
N LEU A 125 10.97 -5.72 -1.28
CA LEU A 125 10.12 -4.74 -1.94
C LEU A 125 9.89 -3.56 -1.01
N ILE A 126 9.93 -2.35 -1.58
CA ILE A 126 9.49 -1.10 -0.96
C ILE A 126 8.20 -0.69 -1.68
N HIS A 127 7.17 -0.33 -0.93
CA HIS A 127 5.89 0.10 -1.49
C HIS A 127 6.01 1.46 -2.17
N GLY A 128 6.69 2.42 -1.54
CA GLY A 128 6.94 3.77 -2.06
C GLY A 128 5.76 4.74 -1.94
N ASP A 129 4.61 4.27 -1.41
CA ASP A 129 3.40 5.07 -1.17
C ASP A 129 2.53 4.42 -0.08
N LEU A 130 3.15 4.05 1.04
CA LEU A 130 2.53 3.23 2.06
C LEU A 130 1.56 4.08 2.91
N THR A 131 0.30 4.21 2.48
CA THR A 131 -0.73 5.03 3.14
C THR A 131 -1.88 4.19 3.68
N THR A 132 -2.70 4.76 4.58
CA THR A 132 -3.87 4.09 5.18
C THR A 132 -4.94 3.65 4.16
N SER A 133 -5.01 4.28 2.99
CA SER A 133 -5.94 3.89 1.92
C SER A 133 -5.40 2.77 1.03
N ASN A 134 -4.10 2.45 1.11
CA ASN A 134 -3.44 1.45 0.28
C ASN A 134 -3.42 0.04 0.91
N PHE A 135 -4.25 -0.19 1.93
CA PHE A 135 -4.53 -1.51 2.49
C PHE A 135 -6.03 -1.78 2.46
N MET A 136 -6.43 -2.88 1.84
CA MET A 136 -7.80 -3.38 1.84
C MET A 136 -7.94 -4.47 2.91
N ILE A 137 -8.94 -4.36 3.77
CA ILE A 137 -9.27 -5.31 4.82
C ILE A 137 -10.53 -6.05 4.38
N LYS A 138 -10.43 -7.37 4.19
CA LYS A 138 -11.57 -8.24 3.87
C LYS A 138 -12.38 -8.54 5.14
N ASP A 139 -13.65 -8.91 4.96
CA ASP A 139 -14.55 -9.34 6.06
C ASP A 139 -13.99 -10.50 6.89
N ASP A 140 -13.19 -11.38 6.27
CA ASP A 140 -12.50 -12.49 6.94
C ASP A 140 -11.24 -12.06 7.72
N GLY A 141 -10.91 -10.77 7.74
CA GLY A 141 -9.72 -10.19 8.38
C GLY A 141 -8.46 -10.23 7.52
N THR A 142 -8.51 -10.76 6.29
CA THR A 142 -7.35 -10.75 5.39
C THR A 142 -7.02 -9.34 4.95
N ILE A 143 -5.76 -8.95 5.10
CA ILE A 143 -5.25 -7.66 4.64
C ILE A 143 -4.54 -7.83 3.29
N VAL A 144 -4.91 -6.98 2.33
CA VAL A 144 -4.34 -6.96 0.99
C VAL A 144 -3.75 -5.58 0.72
N PRO A 145 -2.41 -5.44 0.63
CA PRO A 145 -1.81 -4.19 0.20
C PRO A 145 -2.08 -3.95 -1.29
N ILE A 146 -2.34 -2.71 -1.67
CA ILE A 146 -2.70 -2.31 -3.03
C ILE A 146 -1.89 -1.09 -3.48
N ASP A 147 -1.93 -0.80 -4.78
CA ASP A 147 -1.24 0.34 -5.41
C ASP A 147 0.30 0.36 -5.27
N PHE A 148 0.94 -0.62 -5.89
CA PHE A 148 2.40 -0.68 -6.00
C PHE A 148 2.96 0.15 -7.16
N GLY A 149 2.25 1.20 -7.60
CA GLY A 149 2.66 2.03 -8.74
C GLY A 149 4.02 2.72 -8.55
N LEU A 150 4.39 3.03 -7.32
CA LEU A 150 5.67 3.67 -6.95
C LEU A 150 6.69 2.70 -6.34
N SER A 151 6.37 1.40 -6.37
CA SER A 151 7.20 0.39 -5.72
C SER A 151 8.56 0.21 -6.38
N SER A 152 9.53 -0.25 -5.59
CA SER A 152 10.87 -0.55 -6.04
C SER A 152 11.46 -1.75 -5.30
N PHE A 153 12.43 -2.42 -5.92
CA PHE A 153 13.17 -3.50 -5.29
C PHE A 153 14.38 -2.90 -4.57
N SER A 154 14.31 -2.88 -3.25
CA SER A 154 15.38 -2.39 -2.38
C SER A 154 15.29 -3.09 -1.03
N SER A 155 16.44 -3.38 -0.44
CA SER A 155 16.58 -3.84 0.94
C SER A 155 17.22 -2.77 1.83
N SER A 156 17.27 -1.53 1.34
CA SER A 156 17.82 -0.40 2.08
C SER A 156 16.99 -0.13 3.33
N ILE A 157 17.69 -0.02 4.47
CA ILE A 157 17.09 0.37 5.76
C ILE A 157 16.47 1.77 5.66
N GLU A 158 17.08 2.68 4.88
CA GLU A 158 16.54 4.03 4.65
C GLU A 158 15.19 3.96 3.94
N ASP A 159 15.08 3.19 2.86
CA ASP A 159 13.84 3.12 2.06
C ASP A 159 12.70 2.49 2.89
N GLN A 160 13.00 1.44 3.66
CA GLN A 160 12.03 0.79 4.56
C GLN A 160 11.57 1.74 5.67
N ALA A 161 12.49 2.55 6.22
CA ALA A 161 12.15 3.56 7.21
C ALA A 161 11.31 4.71 6.62
N VAL A 162 11.58 5.10 5.37
CA VAL A 162 10.78 6.09 4.65
C VAL A 162 9.36 5.56 4.39
N ASP A 163 9.18 4.30 4.02
CA ASP A 163 7.85 3.70 3.86
C ASP A 163 7.03 3.77 5.16
N LEU A 164 7.63 3.38 6.31
CA LEU A 164 6.97 3.48 7.62
C LEU A 164 6.65 4.95 7.98
N TYR A 165 7.54 5.87 7.64
CA TYR A 165 7.32 7.30 7.85
C TYR A 165 6.16 7.86 7.01
N VAL A 166 6.01 7.43 5.76
CA VAL A 166 4.88 7.81 4.90
C VAL A 166 3.56 7.35 5.53
N LEU A 167 3.52 6.12 6.06
CA LEU A 167 2.34 5.63 6.77
C LEU A 167 2.02 6.46 8.00
N GLU A 168 3.03 6.74 8.84
CA GLU A 168 2.89 7.61 10.00
C GLU A 168 2.26 8.96 9.62
N ARG A 169 2.73 9.57 8.53
CA ARG A 169 2.18 10.84 8.04
C ARG A 169 0.74 10.72 7.55
N SER A 170 0.39 9.63 6.86
CA SER A 170 -1.00 9.41 6.45
C SER A 170 -1.94 9.20 7.64
N LEU A 171 -1.47 8.59 8.73
CA LEU A 171 -2.27 8.40 9.95
C LEU A 171 -2.60 9.73 10.63
N LEU A 172 -1.71 10.72 10.58
CA LEU A 172 -1.96 12.05 11.15
C LEU A 172 -3.14 12.78 10.47
N THR A 173 -3.53 12.39 9.25
CA THR A 173 -4.67 13.01 8.56
C THR A 173 -6.02 12.50 9.02
N LEU A 174 -6.06 11.48 9.91
CA LEU A 174 -7.30 10.88 10.40
C LEU A 174 -8.04 11.75 11.43
N GLY A 175 -7.41 12.80 11.96
CA GLY A 175 -8.05 13.76 12.87
C GLY A 175 -8.15 13.33 14.33
N PHE A 176 -7.44 12.27 14.74
CA PHE A 176 -7.29 11.87 16.13
C PHE A 176 -5.88 11.31 16.39
N ASP A 177 -5.49 11.16 17.65
CA ASP A 177 -4.16 10.65 18.00
C ASP A 177 -4.02 9.15 17.75
N THR A 178 -3.16 8.79 16.81
CA THR A 178 -2.85 7.41 16.43
C THR A 178 -1.54 6.88 17.03
N SER A 179 -0.88 7.65 17.91
CA SER A 179 0.48 7.35 18.39
C SER A 179 0.57 5.98 19.08
N HIS A 180 -0.41 5.65 19.92
CA HIS A 180 -0.49 4.35 20.60
C HIS A 180 -0.60 3.18 19.61
N PHE A 181 -1.53 3.27 18.66
CA PHE A 181 -1.72 2.24 17.64
C PHE A 181 -0.51 2.08 16.73
N PHE A 182 0.12 3.20 16.34
CA PHE A 182 1.31 3.14 15.52
C PHE A 182 2.47 2.48 16.27
N ALA A 183 2.61 2.68 17.58
CA ALA A 183 3.58 1.96 18.39
C ALA A 183 3.35 0.44 18.38
N ILE A 184 2.09 -0.01 18.42
CA ILE A 184 1.72 -1.44 18.29
C ILE A 184 2.17 -1.99 16.93
N LEU A 185 1.87 -1.26 15.85
CA LEU A 185 2.31 -1.63 14.49
C LEU A 185 3.84 -1.75 14.40
N LEU A 186 4.58 -0.77 14.93
CA LEU A 186 6.04 -0.78 14.90
C LEU A 186 6.62 -1.92 15.74
N ALA A 187 6.05 -2.20 16.91
CA ALA A 187 6.46 -3.32 17.74
C ALA A 187 6.24 -4.66 17.02
N ARG A 188 5.10 -4.81 16.33
CA ARG A 188 4.83 -6.01 15.55
C ARG A 188 5.77 -6.14 14.34
N TYR A 189 5.95 -5.05 13.61
CA TYR A 189 6.88 -4.99 12.48
C TYR A 189 8.31 -5.36 12.89
N GLU A 190 8.81 -4.79 14.00
CA GLU A 190 10.14 -5.10 14.53
C GLU A 190 10.27 -6.59 14.86
N LYS A 191 9.28 -7.14 15.58
CA LYS A 191 9.25 -8.55 15.95
C LYS A 191 9.32 -9.47 14.73
N GLU A 192 8.54 -9.17 13.69
CA GLU A 192 8.52 -9.96 12.47
C GLU A 192 9.82 -9.84 11.68
N MET A 193 10.41 -8.65 11.61
CA MET A 193 11.67 -8.41 10.90
C MET A 193 12.90 -8.98 11.62
N GLY A 194 12.83 -9.15 12.94
CA GLY A 194 13.96 -9.60 13.76
C GLY A 194 15.07 -8.55 13.88
N LYS A 195 16.34 -8.96 13.83
CA LYS A 195 17.50 -8.04 14.01
C LYS A 195 17.50 -6.82 13.05
N PRO A 196 17.17 -6.97 11.75
CA PRO A 196 16.99 -5.82 10.85
C PRO A 196 15.92 -4.84 11.33
N GLY A 197 14.83 -5.32 11.93
CA GLY A 197 13.71 -4.52 12.45
C GLY A 197 14.18 -3.39 13.35
N LEU A 198 14.98 -3.70 14.36
CA LEU A 198 15.53 -2.71 15.30
C LEU A 198 16.34 -1.61 14.58
N SER A 199 17.09 -1.97 13.55
CA SER A 199 17.88 -1.00 12.78
C SER A 199 17.00 -0.08 11.94
N ILE A 200 15.90 -0.61 11.41
CA ILE A 200 14.90 0.14 10.64
C ILE A 200 14.12 1.10 11.54
N ILE A 201 13.71 0.66 12.74
CA ILE A 201 13.04 1.54 13.72
C ILE A 201 13.97 2.68 14.15
N LYS A 202 15.25 2.40 14.44
CA LYS A 202 16.24 3.47 14.70
C LYS A 202 16.37 4.43 13.53
N LYS A 203 16.39 3.91 12.29
CA LYS A 203 16.47 4.75 11.10
C LYS A 203 15.22 5.61 10.91
N LEU A 204 14.04 5.09 11.23
CA LEU A 204 12.78 5.83 11.23
C LEU A 204 12.86 7.07 12.13
N ASP A 205 13.51 6.99 13.29
CA ASP A 205 13.71 8.16 14.17
C ASP A 205 14.59 9.23 13.51
N GLU A 206 15.62 8.85 12.76
CA GLU A 206 16.43 9.78 11.97
C GLU A 206 15.65 10.39 10.80
N VAL A 207 14.79 9.60 10.12
CA VAL A 207 13.89 10.08 9.07
C VAL A 207 12.90 11.11 9.64
N ARG A 208 12.26 10.81 10.79
CA ARG A 208 11.38 11.73 11.52
C ARG A 208 12.07 13.05 11.86
N ALA A 209 13.31 13.00 12.34
CA ALA A 209 14.09 14.20 12.67
C ALA A 209 14.37 15.08 11.43
N ARG A 210 14.56 14.48 10.25
CA ARG A 210 14.74 15.21 8.98
C ARG A 210 13.42 15.75 8.43
N GLY A 211 12.34 14.99 8.53
CA GLY A 211 11.01 15.40 8.08
C GLY A 211 10.49 16.63 8.82
N ARG A 212 10.65 16.66 10.16
CA ARG A 212 10.25 17.81 10.99
C ARG A 212 10.94 19.12 10.61
N LYS A 213 12.19 19.07 10.12
CA LYS A 213 12.90 20.27 9.64
C LYS A 213 12.31 20.84 8.34
N ARG A 214 11.64 20.01 7.54
CA ARG A 214 10.97 20.46 6.30
C ARG A 214 9.60 21.05 6.59
N ASP A 215 8.86 20.49 7.54
CA ASP A 215 7.55 21.01 7.98
C ASP A 215 7.64 22.41 8.61
N MET A 216 8.79 22.78 9.23
CA MET A 216 9.03 24.11 9.80
C MET A 216 9.39 25.19 8.76
N VAL A 217 9.61 24.82 7.50
CA VAL A 217 10.05 25.74 6.43
C VAL A 217 8.97 25.84 5.32
N GLY A 218 7.79 25.28 5.55
CA GLY A 218 6.62 25.34 4.66
C GLY A 218 5.60 26.39 5.07
#